data_AF-A0A345R951-F1
#
_entry.id   AF-A0A345R951-F1
#
_cell.length_a   1.000
_cell.length_b   1.000
_cell.length_c   1.000
_cell.angle_alpha   90.00
_cell.angle_beta   90.00
_cell.angle_gamma   90.00
#
_symmetry.space_group_name_H-M   'P 1'
#
loop_
_entity.id
_entity.type
_entity.pdbx_description
1 polymer ?
#
loop_
_entity_poly.entity_id
_entity_poly.type
_entity_poly.pdbx_seq_one_letter_code
_entity_poly.pdbx_strand_id
1 'polypeptide(L)'
;MSRSFRLTRRAEASLTEIARWTIENFGLRQAELYEAELLNRCESIMNGQAHSRSCAVLVDDVEDLRFIRAGEHFLVFLDRSDEVIIVDILHSRSDLPRHVASLSALKSENS
;
A
#
# COMPACT_ATOMS: atom_id res chain seq x y z
N MET A 1 10.25 -19.92 -8.40
CA MET A 1 10.24 -18.56 -8.94
C MET A 1 10.15 -17.61 -7.76
N SER A 2 11.16 -16.78 -7.52
CA SER A 2 11.05 -15.70 -6.54
C SER A 2 10.26 -14.56 -7.17
N ARG A 3 9.15 -14.15 -6.56
CA ARG A 3 8.42 -12.95 -7.00
C ARG A 3 9.28 -11.72 -6.69
N SER A 4 9.27 -10.70 -7.54
CA SER A 4 9.89 -9.41 -7.24
C SER A 4 8.96 -8.56 -6.38
N PHE A 5 9.54 -7.66 -5.59
CA PHE A 5 8.82 -6.68 -4.79
C PHE A 5 9.36 -5.29 -5.09
N ARG A 6 8.48 -4.31 -5.29
CA ARG A 6 8.89 -2.91 -5.38
C ARG A 6 7.83 -1.95 -4.86
N LEU A 7 8.30 -0.77 -4.46
CA LEU A 7 7.46 0.39 -4.20
C LEU A 7 7.40 1.26 -5.46
N THR A 8 6.26 1.92 -5.69
CA THR A 8 6.24 3.07 -6.61
C THR A 8 6.86 4.28 -5.93
N ARG A 9 7.33 5.28 -6.71
CA ARG A 9 7.81 6.56 -6.15
C ARG A 9 6.80 7.22 -5.21
N ARG A 10 5.51 7.03 -5.50
CA ARG A 10 4.42 7.57 -4.69
C ARG A 10 4.32 6.84 -3.35
N ALA A 11 4.40 5.51 -3.36
CA ALA A 11 4.46 4.73 -2.12
C ALA A 11 5.71 5.07 -1.28
N GLU A 12 6.87 5.30 -1.91
CA GLU A 12 8.08 5.75 -1.22
C GLU A 12 7.89 7.13 -0.56
N ALA A 13 7.25 8.07 -1.27
CA ALA A 13 6.92 9.38 -0.73
C ALA A 13 5.96 9.27 0.46
N SER A 14 4.86 8.53 0.32
CA SER A 14 3.90 8.28 1.41
C SER A 14 4.58 7.64 2.62
N LEU A 15 5.44 6.64 2.40
CA LEU A 15 6.21 6.00 3.48
C LEU A 15 7.10 7.01 4.21
N THR A 16 7.79 7.87 3.47
CA THR A 16 8.68 8.90 4.02
C THR A 16 7.90 9.92 4.85
N GLU A 17 6.75 10.37 4.37
CA GLU A 17 5.88 11.31 5.07
C GLU A 17 5.32 10.70 6.36
N ILE A 18 4.83 9.46 6.31
CA ILE A 18 4.31 8.76 7.49
C ILE A 18 5.43 8.55 8.52
N ALA A 19 6.62 8.13 8.09
CA ALA A 19 7.75 7.95 8.98
C ALA A 19 8.15 9.27 9.65
N ARG A 20 8.27 10.36 8.88
CA ARG A 20 8.58 11.69 9.42
C ARG A 20 7.56 12.14 10.45
N TRP A 21 6.27 12.08 10.11
CA TRP A 21 5.20 12.46 11.02
C TRP A 21 5.20 11.59 12.27
N THR A 22 5.42 10.28 12.14
CA THR A 22 5.50 9.35 13.28
C THR A 22 6.65 9.70 14.22
N ILE A 23 7.83 10.01 13.67
CA ILE A 23 8.99 10.45 14.46
C ILE A 23 8.69 11.77 15.18
N GLU A 24 8.12 12.74 14.47
CA GLU A 24 7.81 14.07 15.03
C GLU A 24 6.78 14.02 16.15
N ASN A 25 5.79 13.12 16.06
CA ASN A 25 4.66 13.07 16.99
C ASN A 25 4.83 12.03 18.12
N PHE A 26 5.56 10.94 17.87
CA PHE A 26 5.67 9.80 18.80
C PHE A 26 7.11 9.35 19.06
N GLY A 27 8.09 9.89 18.33
CA GLY A 27 9.50 9.57 18.47
C GLY A 27 9.95 8.35 17.65
N LEU A 28 11.28 8.18 17.59
CA LEU A 28 11.94 7.19 16.74
C LEU A 28 11.50 5.76 17.04
N ARG A 29 11.32 5.41 18.31
CA ARG A 29 10.93 4.05 18.70
C ARG A 29 9.60 3.63 18.09
N GLN A 30 8.64 4.55 18.00
CA GLN A 30 7.34 4.25 17.42
C GLN A 30 7.45 4.09 15.89
N ALA A 31 8.33 4.85 15.25
CA ALA A 31 8.58 4.74 13.82
C ALA A 31 9.22 3.39 13.44
N GLU A 32 10.17 2.89 14.25
CA GLU A 32 10.76 1.54 14.06
C GLU A 32 9.71 0.43 14.16
N LEU A 33 8.80 0.52 15.13
CA LEU A 33 7.72 -0.46 15.29
C LEU A 33 6.75 -0.42 14.10
N TYR A 34 6.43 0.77 13.62
CA TYR A 34 5.61 0.96 12.44
C TYR A 34 6.26 0.37 11.18
N GLU A 35 7.56 0.63 10.98
CA GLU A 35 8.33 0.06 9.87
C GLU A 35 8.30 -1.48 9.91
N ALA A 36 8.56 -2.08 11.08
CA ALA A 36 8.51 -3.53 11.25
C ALA A 36 7.12 -4.11 10.93
N GLU A 37 6.04 -3.43 11.33
CA GLU A 37 4.68 -3.86 10.99
C GLU A 37 4.42 -3.84 9.48
N LEU A 38 4.84 -2.76 8.80
CA LEU A 38 4.73 -2.66 7.35
C LEU A 38 5.54 -3.75 6.64
N LEU A 39 6.78 -4.00 7.04
CA LEU A 39 7.64 -5.02 6.44
C LEU A 39 7.01 -6.42 6.58
N ASN A 40 6.55 -6.77 7.79
CA ASN A 40 5.85 -8.04 8.02
C ASN A 40 4.60 -8.19 7.12
N ARG A 41 3.89 -7.09 6.87
CA ARG A 41 2.73 -7.10 5.97
C ARG A 41 3.16 -7.29 4.52
N CYS A 42 4.21 -6.60 4.06
CA CYS A 42 4.78 -6.77 2.72
C CYS A 42 5.24 -8.21 2.48
N GLU A 43 5.92 -8.83 3.45
CA GLU A 43 6.32 -10.24 3.38
C GLU A 43 5.12 -11.18 3.29
N SER A 44 4.07 -10.93 4.07
CA SER A 44 2.82 -11.71 3.99
C SER A 44 2.17 -11.62 2.61
N ILE A 45 2.23 -10.45 1.96
CA ILE A 45 1.73 -10.27 0.59
C ILE A 45 2.58 -11.06 -0.40
N MET A 46 3.90 -10.94 -0.31
CA MET A 46 4.85 -11.64 -1.18
C MET A 46 4.66 -13.17 -1.13
N ASN A 47 4.43 -13.70 0.07
CA ASN A 47 4.22 -15.13 0.30
C ASN A 47 2.80 -15.62 -0.02
N GLY A 48 1.90 -14.73 -0.46
CA GLY A 48 0.50 -15.09 -0.75
C GLY A 48 -0.32 -15.44 0.50
N GLN A 49 0.15 -15.04 1.68
CA GLN A 49 -0.49 -15.29 2.98
C GLN A 49 -1.39 -14.13 3.43
N ALA A 50 -1.30 -13.00 2.74
CA ALA A 50 -2.09 -11.81 3.01
C ALA A 50 -3.55 -11.97 2.56
N HIS A 51 -4.48 -11.84 3.50
CA HIS A 51 -5.92 -11.77 3.23
C HIS A 51 -6.28 -10.36 2.73
N SER A 52 -6.05 -10.11 1.45
CA SER A 52 -6.30 -8.81 0.80
C SER A 52 -7.63 -8.78 0.06
N ARG A 53 -8.21 -7.58 -0.07
CA ARG A 53 -9.47 -7.34 -0.77
C ARG A 53 -9.21 -6.68 -2.12
N SER A 54 -9.99 -7.04 -3.13
CA SER A 54 -10.01 -6.32 -4.40
C SER A 54 -10.53 -4.90 -4.18
N CYS A 55 -9.92 -3.90 -4.83
CA CYS A 55 -10.40 -2.53 -4.86
C CYS A 55 -11.70 -2.37 -5.65
N ALA A 56 -12.06 -3.34 -6.50
CA ALA A 56 -13.33 -3.36 -7.24
C ALA A 56 -14.56 -3.38 -6.31
N VAL A 57 -14.41 -3.70 -5.02
CA VAL A 57 -15.49 -3.59 -4.03
C VAL A 57 -15.76 -2.16 -3.58
N LEU A 58 -14.88 -1.22 -3.93
CA LEU A 58 -14.94 0.20 -3.54
C LEU A 58 -15.26 1.10 -4.74
N VAL A 59 -14.72 0.78 -5.92
CA VAL A 59 -14.82 1.59 -7.14
C VAL A 59 -14.90 0.64 -8.33
N ASP A 60 -15.86 0.88 -9.23
CA ASP A 60 -16.01 0.13 -10.48
C ASP A 60 -14.81 0.36 -11.43
N ASP A 61 -14.57 -0.57 -12.36
CA ASP A 61 -13.49 -0.52 -13.37
C ASP A 61 -12.06 -0.41 -12.81
N VAL A 62 -11.86 -0.72 -11.52
CA VAL A 62 -10.54 -0.82 -10.91
C VAL A 62 -10.05 -2.27 -10.94
N GLU A 63 -9.43 -2.63 -12.06
CA GLU A 63 -8.84 -3.95 -12.24
C GLU A 63 -7.46 -4.06 -11.57
N ASP A 64 -7.17 -5.24 -11.04
CA ASP A 64 -5.91 -5.68 -10.41
C ASP A 64 -5.47 -5.02 -9.11
N LEU A 65 -6.03 -3.86 -8.72
CA LEU A 65 -5.67 -3.24 -7.44
C LEU A 65 -6.31 -3.99 -6.28
N ARG A 66 -5.49 -4.20 -5.24
CA ARG A 66 -5.89 -4.78 -3.98
C ARG A 66 -5.50 -3.87 -2.84
N PHE A 67 -6.18 -4.02 -1.71
CA PHE A 67 -5.81 -3.35 -0.49
C PHE A 67 -5.81 -4.29 0.72
N ILE A 68 -4.97 -3.98 1.69
CA ILE A 68 -4.92 -4.66 2.99
C ILE A 68 -4.61 -3.64 4.09
N ARG A 69 -5.12 -3.90 5.30
CA ARG A 69 -4.84 -3.09 6.48
C ARG A 69 -3.53 -3.52 7.15
N ALA A 70 -2.70 -2.55 7.53
CA ALA A 70 -1.54 -2.69 8.41
C ALA A 70 -1.65 -1.60 9.48
N GLY A 71 -2.02 -2.00 10.70
CA GLY A 71 -2.32 -1.07 11.78
C GLY A 71 -3.33 0.00 11.38
N GLU A 72 -2.91 1.25 11.48
CA GLU A 72 -3.68 2.44 11.10
C GLU A 72 -3.52 2.84 9.64
N HIS A 73 -2.99 1.97 8.78
CA HIS A 73 -2.77 2.26 7.37
C HIS A 73 -3.36 1.17 6.45
N PHE A 74 -3.61 1.56 5.20
CA PHE A 74 -3.91 0.68 4.09
C PHE A 74 -2.74 0.64 3.12
N LEU A 75 -2.30 -0.55 2.75
CA LEU A 75 -1.41 -0.75 1.61
C LEU A 75 -2.29 -1.00 0.40
N VAL A 76 -2.12 -0.20 -0.65
CA VAL A 76 -2.77 -0.40 -1.95
C VAL A 76 -1.72 -0.93 -2.92
N PHE A 77 -1.98 -2.07 -3.56
CA PHE A 77 -0.96 -2.80 -4.32
C PHE A 77 -1.51 -3.60 -5.49
N LEU A 78 -0.63 -3.95 -6.43
CA LEU A 78 -0.87 -4.92 -7.49
C LEU A 78 -0.23 -6.26 -7.10
N ASP A 79 -0.98 -7.34 -7.28
CA ASP A 79 -0.59 -8.70 -6.89
C ASP A 79 -0.51 -9.61 -8.12
N ARG A 80 0.63 -9.56 -8.83
CA ARG A 80 0.84 -10.31 -10.08
C ARG A 80 1.60 -11.60 -9.83
N SER A 81 1.51 -12.58 -10.73
CA SER A 81 2.14 -13.89 -10.54
C SER A 81 3.65 -13.84 -10.28
N ASP A 82 4.34 -12.85 -10.83
CA ASP A 82 5.81 -12.68 -10.77
C ASP A 82 6.25 -11.44 -9.98
N GLU A 83 5.35 -10.52 -9.66
CA GLU A 83 5.68 -9.23 -9.02
C GLU A 83 4.58 -8.76 -8.05
N VAL A 84 4.98 -8.18 -6.92
CA VAL A 84 4.12 -7.33 -6.08
C VAL A 84 4.59 -5.88 -6.18
N ILE A 85 3.65 -4.98 -6.46
CA ILE A 85 3.92 -3.55 -6.55
C ILE A 85 3.08 -2.83 -5.51
N ILE A 86 3.70 -2.21 -4.51
CA ILE A 86 2.98 -1.29 -3.62
C ILE A 86 2.79 0.03 -4.35
N VAL A 87 1.53 0.34 -4.62
CA VAL A 87 1.11 1.53 -5.35
C VAL A 87 0.95 2.70 -4.40
N ASP A 88 0.47 2.48 -3.17
CA ASP A 88 0.46 3.49 -2.11
C ASP A 88 0.40 2.92 -0.69
N ILE A 89 0.61 3.81 0.28
CA ILE A 89 0.30 3.62 1.69
C ILE A 89 -0.55 4.80 2.17
N LEU A 90 -1.71 4.51 2.74
CA LEU A 90 -2.69 5.52 3.14
C LEU A 90 -3.03 5.36 4.62
N HIS A 91 -3.28 6.45 5.34
CA HIS A 91 -3.87 6.33 6.66
C HIS A 91 -5.31 5.79 6.55
N SER A 92 -5.72 4.98 7.52
CA SER A 92 -7.08 4.43 7.71
C SER A 92 -8.19 5.49 7.73
N ARG A 93 -7.84 6.74 8.03
CA ARG A 93 -8.75 7.90 8.09
C ARG A 93 -8.90 8.60 6.74
N SER A 94 -8.09 8.24 5.75
CA SER A 94 -8.22 8.74 4.38
C SER A 94 -9.46 8.15 3.71
N ASP A 95 -10.01 8.88 2.75
CA ASP A 95 -11.09 8.40 1.88
C ASP A 95 -10.52 7.40 0.86
N LEU A 96 -10.48 6.12 1.26
CA LEU A 96 -9.89 5.05 0.45
C LEU A 96 -10.59 4.88 -0.92
N PRO A 97 -11.93 4.85 -1.04
CA PRO A 97 -12.59 4.79 -2.34
C PRO A 97 -12.19 5.95 -3.26
N ARG A 98 -12.26 7.19 -2.79
CA ARG A 98 -11.88 8.38 -3.59
C ARG A 98 -10.43 8.30 -4.05
N HIS A 99 -9.55 7.85 -3.16
CA HIS A 99 -8.14 7.70 -3.48
C HIS A 99 -7.91 6.63 -4.54
N VAL A 100 -8.49 5.45 -4.37
CA VAL A 100 -8.41 4.35 -5.33
C VAL A 100 -8.91 4.77 -6.72
N ALA A 101 -10.02 5.51 -6.79
CA ALA A 101 -10.53 6.07 -8.06
C ALA A 101 -9.53 7.03 -8.73
N SER A 102 -8.77 7.78 -7.93
CA SER A 102 -7.74 8.68 -8.45
C SER A 102 -6.53 7.90 -9.00
N LEU A 103 -6.23 6.73 -8.44
CA LEU A 103 -5.14 5.86 -8.92
C LEU A 103 -5.48 5.16 -10.22
N SER A 104 -6.73 4.75 -10.42
CA SER A 104 -7.16 4.16 -11.69
C SER A 104 -7.12 5.17 -12.82
N ALA A 105 -7.55 6.42 -12.58
CA ALA A 105 -7.48 7.50 -13.57
C ALA A 105 -6.05 7.76 -14.07
N LEU A 106 -5.06 7.80 -13.15
CA LEU A 106 -3.64 8.01 -13.50
C LEU A 106 -3.02 6.85 -14.30
N LYS A 107 -3.59 5.64 -14.22
CA LYS A 107 -3.13 4.47 -14.99
C LYS A 107 -3.60 4.56 -16.45
N SER A 108 -4.76 5.15 -16.70
CA SER A 108 -5.34 5.35 -18.03
C SER A 108 -4.63 6.42 -18.86
N GLU A 109 -3.99 7.42 -18.22
CA GLU A 109 -3.28 8.49 -18.93
C GLU A 109 -1.86 8.11 -19.39
N ASN A 110 -1.30 7.04 -18.84
CA ASN A 110 0.05 6.54 -19.16
C ASN A 110 0.04 5.25 -20.01
N SER A 111 -1.10 4.89 -20.60
CA SER A 111 -1.27 3.72 -21.47
C SER A 111 -1.38 4.13 -22.94
#